data_AF-M5JKJ2-F1
#
_entry.id   AF-M5JKJ2-F1
#
_cell.length_a   1.000
_cell.length_b   1.000
_cell.length_c   1.000
_cell.angle_alpha   90.00
_cell.angle_beta   90.00
_cell.angle_gamma   90.00
#
_symmetry.space_group_name_H-M   'P 1'
#
loop_
_entity.id
_entity.type
_entity.pdbx_description
1 polymer ?
#
loop_
_entity_poly.entity_id
_entity_poly.type
_entity_poly.pdbx_seq_one_letter_code
_entity_poly.pdbx_strand_id
1 'polypeptide(L)'
;MNSIIKRAGYGDRFDRALRRHAIAFQDVGRDKKGIYLQSTDLNELQSMQIDHMRRGFDYILQDGRVMDGQDPVVEIEDDDHIRVRLPACPIYIEGIVHDVPAATFVLPNKGDLTIGVRSSQVLVTDVVDVDLKGSIPGTEAYMEEGPSRIEITVLWGHSQDGDPEPLVSVYQVRDGVILTTSTNIDFSEIYKAIEGYSRESNGSYVFNGFLITALGPKPDGKQAFSVSEGTAYVNGRRIVRRQSFPFDVEEKPDLRNVDAEPHPFTEATGGTQTFKVSKAPIS
;
A
#
# COMPACT_ATOMS: atom_id res chain seq x y z
N MET A 1 23.24 7.20 11.97
CA MET A 1 21.80 7.40 11.67
C MET A 1 21.14 7.44 13.03
N ASN A 2 20.50 8.56 13.36
CA ASN A 2 20.01 8.85 14.71
C ASN A 2 18.70 8.09 14.98
N SER A 3 18.28 8.06 16.25
CA SER A 3 16.96 7.54 16.65
C SER A 3 15.85 8.06 15.73
N ILE A 4 14.98 7.16 15.32
CA ILE A 4 13.78 7.43 14.50
C ILE A 4 12.78 8.26 15.32
N ILE A 5 12.63 7.88 16.58
CA ILE A 5 11.83 8.62 17.54
C ILE A 5 12.63 9.85 17.97
N LYS A 6 12.18 11.02 17.53
CA LYS A 6 12.82 12.30 17.81
C LYS A 6 12.35 12.82 19.15
N ARG A 7 13.22 12.74 20.15
CA ARG A 7 12.94 13.24 21.51
C ARG A 7 13.45 14.66 21.69
N ALA A 8 12.85 15.64 21.00
CA ALA A 8 13.29 17.03 21.10
C ALA A 8 13.22 17.51 22.56
N GLY A 9 14.34 18.04 23.09
CA GLY A 9 14.44 18.47 24.49
C GLY A 9 14.80 17.37 25.51
N TYR A 10 14.89 16.10 25.10
CA TYR A 10 15.30 14.98 25.97
C TYR A 10 16.67 14.44 25.56
N GLY A 11 17.43 13.98 26.56
CA GLY A 11 18.70 13.31 26.32
C GLY A 11 18.50 11.95 25.66
N ASP A 12 19.15 11.74 24.53
CA ASP A 12 19.35 10.44 23.88
C ASP A 12 20.75 10.45 23.24
N ARG A 13 21.60 9.49 23.63
CA ARG A 13 22.98 9.38 23.18
C ARG A 13 23.17 8.29 22.14
N PHE A 14 22.09 7.62 21.73
CA PHE A 14 22.15 6.55 20.76
C PHE A 14 22.64 7.09 19.41
N ASP A 15 23.80 6.60 18.99
CA ASP A 15 24.29 6.75 17.63
C ASP A 15 24.79 5.42 17.10
N ARG A 16 24.11 4.93 16.07
CA ARG A 16 24.45 3.70 15.36
C ARG A 16 25.88 3.69 14.83
N ALA A 17 26.44 4.85 14.44
CA ALA A 17 27.79 4.92 13.91
C ALA A 17 28.86 4.50 14.95
N LEU A 18 28.54 4.65 16.24
CA LEU A 18 29.42 4.28 17.35
C LEU A 18 29.45 2.78 17.64
N ARG A 19 28.57 1.98 17.02
CA ARG A 19 28.51 0.50 17.18
C ARG A 19 28.37 0.02 18.63
N ARG A 20 27.73 0.82 19.47
CA ARG A 20 27.37 0.46 20.86
C ARG A 20 25.99 -0.18 20.82
N HIS A 21 25.94 -1.50 21.02
CA HIS A 21 24.71 -2.27 20.88
C HIS A 21 23.99 -2.57 22.20
N ALA A 22 24.61 -2.24 23.32
CA ALA A 22 24.05 -2.46 24.65
C ALA A 22 24.59 -1.44 25.66
N ILE A 23 23.77 -1.12 26.66
CA ILE A 23 24.21 -0.37 27.84
C ILE A 23 24.73 -1.38 28.87
N ALA A 24 25.93 -1.14 29.37
CA ALA A 24 26.52 -1.91 30.46
C ALA A 24 26.43 -1.10 31.76
N PHE A 25 25.42 -1.40 32.58
CA PHE A 25 25.34 -0.89 33.94
C PHE A 25 26.32 -1.68 34.82
N GLN A 26 27.33 -0.99 35.35
CA GLN A 26 28.23 -1.57 36.35
C GLN A 26 27.56 -1.55 37.73
N ASP A 27 27.76 -2.60 38.52
CA ASP A 27 27.14 -2.74 39.85
C ASP A 27 27.61 -1.64 40.83
N VAL A 28 28.86 -1.20 40.68
CA VAL A 28 29.46 -0.14 41.49
C VAL A 28 30.22 0.86 40.63
N GLY A 29 30.04 2.15 40.94
CA GLY A 29 30.79 3.25 40.36
C GLY A 29 32.25 3.27 40.77
N ARG A 30 33.01 4.20 40.18
CA ARG A 30 34.44 4.41 40.50
C ARG A 30 34.66 4.78 41.97
N ASP A 31 33.64 5.34 42.62
CA ASP A 31 33.60 5.70 44.03
C ASP A 31 33.10 4.56 44.95
N LYS A 32 32.93 3.33 44.41
CA LYS A 32 32.37 2.15 45.08
C LYS A 32 30.92 2.30 45.57
N LYS A 33 30.19 3.29 45.06
CA LYS A 33 28.75 3.45 45.33
C LYS A 33 27.92 2.89 44.20
N GLY A 34 26.65 2.60 44.47
CA GLY A 34 25.69 2.22 43.44
C GLY A 34 25.52 3.36 42.42
N ILE A 35 25.25 3.00 41.17
CA ILE A 35 25.03 3.97 40.10
C ILE A 35 23.55 4.27 39.97
N TYR A 36 23.25 5.55 39.80
CA TYR A 36 21.91 6.02 39.54
C TYR A 36 21.59 5.90 38.06
N LEU A 37 20.41 5.35 37.77
CA LEU A 37 19.84 5.31 36.43
C LEU A 37 19.52 6.74 35.96
N GLN A 38 19.94 7.10 34.75
CA GLN A 38 19.58 8.37 34.14
C GLN A 38 18.41 8.19 33.16
N SER A 39 17.58 9.22 33.01
CA SER A 39 16.53 9.25 31.98
C SER A 39 17.09 9.07 30.57
N THR A 40 18.30 9.59 30.32
CA THR A 40 19.02 9.39 29.05
C THR A 40 19.31 7.93 28.76
N ASP A 41 19.62 7.12 29.78
CA ASP A 41 19.96 5.71 29.59
C ASP A 41 18.72 4.91 29.17
N LEU A 42 17.54 5.24 29.73
CA LEU A 42 16.28 4.62 29.34
C LEU A 42 15.87 5.00 27.90
N ASN A 43 16.07 6.26 27.52
CA ASN A 43 15.81 6.70 26.16
C ASN A 43 16.74 5.99 25.16
N GLU A 44 18.03 5.87 25.50
CA GLU A 44 19.02 5.18 24.68
C GLU A 44 18.68 3.69 24.53
N LEU A 45 18.21 3.03 25.61
CA LEU A 45 17.73 1.64 25.58
C LEU A 45 16.58 1.47 24.58
N GLN A 46 15.56 2.34 24.63
CA GLN A 46 14.44 2.30 23.69
C GLN A 46 14.91 2.48 22.24
N SER A 47 15.78 3.46 21.99
CA SER A 47 16.32 3.74 20.66
C SER A 47 17.11 2.55 20.09
N MET A 48 17.95 1.90 20.91
CA MET A 48 18.66 0.69 20.51
C MET A 48 17.72 -0.46 20.16
N GLN A 49 16.72 -0.71 21.00
CA GLN A 49 15.76 -1.80 20.78
C GLN A 49 14.97 -1.60 19.49
N ILE A 50 14.52 -0.36 19.22
CA ILE A 50 13.80 -0.03 18.00
C ILE A 50 14.70 -0.18 16.77
N ASP A 51 15.97 0.25 16.81
CA ASP A 51 16.91 0.05 15.69
C ASP A 51 17.13 -1.44 15.41
N HIS A 52 17.32 -2.28 16.43
CA HIS A 52 17.50 -3.72 16.24
C HIS A 52 16.27 -4.38 15.65
N MET A 53 15.08 -4.03 16.18
CA MET A 53 13.80 -4.56 15.71
C MET A 53 13.54 -4.16 14.26
N ARG A 54 13.69 -2.87 13.94
CA ARG A 54 13.55 -2.34 12.59
C ARG A 54 14.44 -3.08 11.60
N ARG A 55 15.71 -3.34 11.93
CA ARG A 55 16.62 -4.05 11.00
C ARG A 55 16.16 -5.47 10.67
N GLY A 56 15.56 -6.16 11.63
CA GLY A 56 14.96 -7.47 11.38
C GLY A 56 13.75 -7.36 10.45
N PHE A 57 12.90 -6.36 10.68
CA PHE A 57 11.70 -6.16 9.88
C PHE A 57 11.98 -5.56 8.49
N ASP A 58 12.91 -4.64 8.34
CA ASP A 58 13.30 -4.01 7.06
C ASP A 58 13.87 -5.02 6.04
N TYR A 59 14.26 -6.22 6.49
CA TYR A 59 14.64 -7.31 5.60
C TYR A 59 13.42 -8.05 5.02
N ILE A 60 12.27 -7.99 5.69
CA ILE A 60 11.02 -8.67 5.31
C ILE A 60 10.00 -7.68 4.74
N LEU A 61 9.98 -6.47 5.28
CA LEU A 61 9.00 -5.41 5.10
C LEU A 61 9.73 -4.14 4.64
N GLN A 62 8.97 -3.23 4.05
CA GLN A 62 9.43 -1.99 3.43
C GLN A 62 8.40 -0.95 3.81
N ASP A 63 8.89 0.26 4.07
CA ASP A 63 8.05 1.40 4.37
C ASP A 63 7.00 1.61 3.27
N GLY A 64 5.75 1.80 3.68
CA GLY A 64 4.59 1.95 2.79
C GLY A 64 3.86 0.64 2.48
N ARG A 65 4.24 -0.50 3.10
CA ARG A 65 3.50 -1.75 2.96
C ARG A 65 2.22 -1.72 3.78
N VAL A 66 1.09 -1.95 3.11
CA VAL A 66 -0.19 -2.24 3.75
C VAL A 66 -0.16 -3.68 4.28
N MET A 67 -0.44 -3.87 5.57
CA MET A 67 -0.39 -5.17 6.23
C MET A 67 -1.69 -5.96 6.06
N ASP A 68 -2.79 -5.27 6.25
CA ASP A 68 -4.14 -5.80 6.11
C ASP A 68 -5.07 -4.64 5.71
N GLY A 69 -6.23 -4.94 5.13
CA GLY A 69 -7.19 -3.92 4.72
C GLY A 69 -7.97 -4.26 3.46
N GLN A 70 -9.01 -3.46 3.24
CA GLN A 70 -9.77 -3.46 2.00
C GLN A 70 -9.00 -2.72 0.91
N ASP A 71 -9.23 -3.10 -0.34
CA ASP A 71 -8.66 -2.40 -1.48
C ASP A 71 -9.30 -1.02 -1.63
N PRO A 72 -8.55 0.00 -2.08
CA PRO A 72 -9.10 1.33 -2.30
C PRO A 72 -10.16 1.33 -3.40
N VAL A 73 -11.22 2.11 -3.19
CA VAL A 73 -12.32 2.24 -4.15
C VAL A 73 -12.15 3.53 -4.94
N VAL A 74 -12.17 3.45 -6.27
CA VAL A 74 -12.16 4.61 -7.17
C VAL A 74 -13.55 4.77 -7.75
N GLU A 75 -14.13 5.95 -7.55
CA GLU A 75 -15.37 6.39 -8.15
C GLU A 75 -15.06 7.53 -9.14
N ILE A 76 -15.74 7.57 -10.28
CA ILE A 76 -15.66 8.72 -11.19
C ILE A 76 -16.57 9.80 -10.61
N GLU A 77 -16.00 10.96 -10.31
CA GLU A 77 -16.77 12.10 -9.78
C GLU A 77 -17.25 13.01 -10.91
N ASP A 78 -16.31 13.43 -11.78
CA ASP A 78 -16.55 14.25 -12.97
C ASP A 78 -15.67 13.76 -14.13
N ASP A 79 -15.86 14.28 -15.36
CA ASP A 79 -15.08 13.89 -16.54
C ASP A 79 -13.55 14.02 -16.34
N ASP A 80 -13.12 15.00 -15.52
CA ASP A 80 -11.71 15.29 -15.24
C ASP A 80 -11.24 14.88 -13.84
N HIS A 81 -12.13 14.39 -12.95
CA HIS A 81 -11.79 14.07 -11.56
C HIS A 81 -12.28 12.69 -11.11
N ILE A 82 -11.42 11.99 -10.37
CA ILE A 82 -11.74 10.75 -9.68
C ILE A 82 -11.82 10.98 -8.16
N ARG A 83 -12.72 10.27 -7.51
CA ARG A 83 -12.79 10.18 -6.06
C ARG A 83 -12.18 8.88 -5.60
N VAL A 84 -11.10 8.96 -4.83
CA VAL A 84 -10.41 7.80 -4.26
C VAL A 84 -10.76 7.68 -2.78
N ARG A 85 -11.42 6.60 -2.41
CA ARG A 85 -11.73 6.24 -1.02
C ARG A 85 -10.71 5.22 -0.52
N LEU A 86 -9.92 5.64 0.46
CA LEU A 86 -8.93 4.82 1.14
C LEU A 86 -9.52 4.32 2.46
N PRO A 87 -9.71 3.00 2.63
CA PRO A 87 -10.18 2.46 3.90
C PRO A 87 -9.13 2.62 4.99
N ALA A 88 -9.56 2.50 6.25
CA ALA A 88 -8.63 2.42 7.37
C ALA A 88 -7.81 1.13 7.26
N CYS A 89 -6.50 1.23 7.39
CA CYS A 89 -5.62 0.07 7.31
C CYS A 89 -4.32 0.23 8.11
N PRO A 90 -3.76 -0.87 8.63
CA PRO A 90 -2.43 -0.89 9.21
C PRO A 90 -1.35 -0.82 8.13
N ILE A 91 -0.42 0.15 8.25
CA ILE A 91 0.70 0.36 7.33
C ILE A 91 2.02 0.34 8.09
N TYR A 92 3.00 -0.37 7.54
CA TYR A 92 4.36 -0.43 8.09
C TYR A 92 5.20 0.76 7.63
N ILE A 93 5.76 1.50 8.58
CA ILE A 93 6.64 2.65 8.36
C ILE A 93 7.71 2.67 9.46
N GLU A 94 8.97 2.83 9.06
CA GLU A 94 10.11 3.07 9.95
C GLU A 94 10.28 2.03 11.08
N GLY A 95 9.89 0.77 10.86
CA GLY A 95 10.02 -0.30 11.86
C GLY A 95 8.77 -0.55 12.70
N ILE A 96 7.71 0.26 12.55
CA ILE A 96 6.48 0.18 13.34
C ILE A 96 5.29 0.06 12.40
N VAL A 97 4.27 -0.70 12.83
CA VAL A 97 2.97 -0.75 12.14
C VAL A 97 2.07 0.31 12.76
N HIS A 98 1.59 1.22 11.91
CA HIS A 98 0.70 2.31 12.30
C HIS A 98 -0.70 2.07 11.76
N ASP A 99 -1.71 2.30 12.59
CA ASP A 99 -3.11 2.28 12.17
C ASP A 99 -3.44 3.61 11.50
N VAL A 100 -3.68 3.58 10.19
CA VAL A 100 -3.98 4.77 9.40
C VAL A 100 -5.50 4.88 9.24
N PRO A 101 -6.11 6.03 9.61
CA PRO A 101 -7.55 6.22 9.47
C PRO A 101 -7.97 6.28 8.00
N ALA A 102 -9.26 6.06 7.73
CA ALA A 102 -9.80 6.18 6.38
C ALA A 102 -9.70 7.63 5.87
N ALA A 103 -9.42 7.80 4.58
CA ALA A 103 -9.36 9.10 3.92
C ALA A 103 -10.05 9.07 2.56
N THR A 104 -10.51 10.23 2.10
CA THR A 104 -11.08 10.38 0.75
C THR A 104 -10.42 11.56 0.06
N PHE A 105 -9.97 11.35 -1.16
CA PHE A 105 -9.35 12.38 -1.99
C PHE A 105 -10.09 12.54 -3.30
N VAL A 106 -10.12 13.78 -3.80
CA VAL A 106 -10.57 14.09 -5.16
C VAL A 106 -9.31 14.43 -5.96
N LEU A 107 -8.98 13.58 -6.93
CA LEU A 107 -7.73 13.66 -7.71
C LEU A 107 -8.05 13.82 -9.19
N PRO A 108 -7.16 14.44 -9.99
CA PRO A 108 -7.31 14.48 -11.44
C PRO A 108 -7.36 13.08 -12.06
N ASN A 109 -8.22 12.90 -13.06
CA ASN A 109 -8.38 11.64 -13.80
C ASN A 109 -7.22 11.37 -14.78
N LYS A 110 -6.41 12.39 -15.12
CA LYS A 110 -5.29 12.25 -16.07
C LYS A 110 -3.95 12.51 -15.41
N GLY A 111 -2.95 11.71 -15.77
CA GLY A 111 -1.57 11.84 -15.29
C GLY A 111 -1.19 10.83 -14.20
N ASP A 112 0.08 10.93 -13.79
CA ASP A 112 0.68 10.08 -12.76
C ASP A 112 0.62 10.79 -11.41
N LEU A 113 -0.11 10.20 -10.45
CA LEU A 113 -0.17 10.64 -9.06
C LEU A 113 0.32 9.54 -8.13
N THR A 114 0.91 9.96 -7.01
CA THR A 114 1.28 9.03 -5.94
C THR A 114 0.43 9.31 -4.72
N ILE A 115 -0.23 8.27 -4.21
CA ILE A 115 -0.92 8.28 -2.92
C ILE A 115 -0.01 7.55 -1.93
N GLY A 116 0.17 8.17 -0.78
CA GLY A 116 1.06 7.65 0.24
C GLY A 116 0.63 8.08 1.62
N VAL A 117 1.54 7.89 2.56
CA VAL A 117 1.34 8.27 3.95
C VAL A 117 2.47 9.15 4.44
N ARG A 118 2.13 10.03 5.38
CA ARG A 118 3.08 10.89 6.08
C ARG A 118 3.00 10.63 7.57
N SER A 119 4.15 10.62 8.21
CA SER A 119 4.28 10.43 9.66
C SER A 119 4.68 11.76 10.31
N SER A 120 3.90 12.21 11.29
CA SER A 120 4.26 13.32 12.16
C SER A 120 4.50 12.80 13.58
N GLN A 121 5.38 13.47 14.32
CA GLN A 121 5.69 13.12 15.71
C GLN A 121 5.40 14.33 16.60
N VAL A 122 4.64 14.12 17.67
CA VAL A 122 4.31 15.14 18.66
C VAL A 122 4.74 14.68 20.04
N LEU A 123 5.38 15.58 20.79
CA LEU A 123 5.72 15.34 22.19
C LEU A 123 4.51 15.67 23.07
N VAL A 124 4.04 14.69 23.83
CA VAL A 124 2.96 14.83 24.82
C VAL A 124 3.57 14.88 26.21
N THR A 125 3.44 16.02 26.88
CA THR A 125 3.97 16.25 28.24
C THR A 125 2.86 16.12 29.29
N ASP A 126 3.24 16.13 30.57
CA ASP A 126 2.32 16.11 31.72
C ASP A 126 1.33 17.28 31.76
N VAL A 127 1.65 18.38 31.07
CA VAL A 127 0.78 19.55 30.92
C VAL A 127 -0.38 19.26 29.97
N VAL A 128 -0.14 18.45 28.93
CA VAL A 128 -1.16 18.06 27.95
C VAL A 128 -1.96 16.86 28.47
N ASP A 129 -1.27 15.89 29.07
CA ASP A 129 -1.87 14.69 29.65
C ASP A 129 -1.49 14.56 31.14
N VAL A 130 -2.46 14.88 32.00
CA VAL A 130 -2.28 14.87 33.47
C VAL A 130 -2.03 13.44 34.00
N ASP A 131 -2.45 12.40 33.27
CA ASP A 131 -2.26 11.01 33.69
C ASP A 131 -0.78 10.57 33.61
N LEU A 132 0.08 11.37 32.97
CA LEU A 132 1.52 11.15 32.98
C LEU A 132 2.19 11.53 34.31
N LYS A 133 1.47 12.21 35.22
CA LYS A 133 1.97 12.53 36.56
C LYS A 133 1.99 11.31 37.48
N GLY A 134 2.80 11.37 38.53
CA GLY A 134 2.87 10.26 39.49
C GLY A 134 1.52 10.01 40.16
N SER A 135 0.99 8.79 39.96
CA SER A 135 -0.38 8.42 40.34
C SER A 135 -0.51 7.86 41.74
N ILE A 136 0.60 7.50 42.40
CA ILE A 136 0.60 6.77 43.68
C ILE A 136 0.60 7.77 44.86
N PRO A 137 -0.52 7.90 45.61
CA PRO A 137 -0.59 8.83 46.73
C PRO A 137 0.37 8.46 47.86
N GLY A 138 0.90 9.47 48.54
CA GLY A 138 1.82 9.28 49.68
C GLY A 138 3.27 8.98 49.30
N THR A 139 3.59 8.96 48.01
CA THR A 139 4.98 8.90 47.51
C THR A 139 5.51 10.30 47.19
N GLU A 140 6.83 10.49 47.22
CA GLU A 140 7.46 11.76 46.80
C GLU A 140 7.21 12.08 45.33
N ALA A 141 6.89 11.07 44.52
CA ALA A 141 6.58 11.24 43.10
C ALA A 141 5.10 11.61 42.85
N TYR A 142 4.25 11.65 43.88
CA TYR A 142 2.82 11.92 43.68
C TYR A 142 2.59 13.32 43.11
N MET A 143 1.86 13.40 42.00
CA MET A 143 1.60 14.63 41.23
C MET A 143 2.84 15.35 40.65
N GLU A 144 4.01 14.71 40.72
CA GLU A 144 5.22 15.20 40.07
C GLU A 144 5.24 14.89 38.57
N GLU A 145 6.03 15.65 37.81
CA GLU A 145 6.23 15.47 36.37
C GLU A 145 6.80 14.07 36.06
N GLY A 146 6.08 13.31 35.24
CA GLY A 146 6.54 12.03 34.72
C GLY A 146 7.19 12.15 33.34
N PRO A 147 7.76 11.04 32.82
CA PRO A 147 8.31 11.02 31.48
C PRO A 147 7.23 11.29 30.42
N SER A 148 7.52 12.17 29.47
CA SER A 148 6.65 12.47 28.32
C SER A 148 6.46 11.28 27.37
N ARG A 149 5.48 11.37 26.48
CA ARG A 149 5.23 10.43 25.38
C ARG A 149 5.56 11.07 24.04
N ILE A 150 5.89 10.25 23.07
CA ILE A 150 5.98 10.68 21.67
C ILE A 150 4.86 9.97 20.93
N GLU A 151 3.89 10.77 20.50
CA GLU A 151 2.78 10.32 19.68
C GLU A 151 3.23 10.38 18.23
N ILE A 152 3.09 9.26 17.51
CA ILE A 152 3.39 9.16 16.09
C ILE A 152 2.07 8.99 15.36
N THR A 153 1.71 9.99 14.57
CA THR A 153 0.46 9.98 13.81
C THR A 153 0.78 9.82 12.35
N VAL A 154 0.14 8.84 11.72
CA VAL A 154 0.30 8.55 10.30
C VAL A 154 -1.01 8.83 9.60
N LEU A 155 -0.96 9.71 8.60
CA LEU A 155 -2.12 10.11 7.82
C LEU A 155 -1.87 9.90 6.34
N TRP A 156 -2.94 9.64 5.60
CA TRP A 156 -2.90 9.61 4.14
C TRP A 156 -2.57 10.98 3.56
N GLY A 157 -1.83 10.98 2.45
CA GLY A 157 -1.51 12.16 1.65
C GLY A 157 -1.33 11.80 0.19
N HIS A 158 -1.15 12.81 -0.66
CA HIS A 158 -0.92 12.60 -2.08
C HIS A 158 0.12 13.59 -2.64
N SER A 159 0.71 13.28 -3.78
CA SER A 159 1.81 14.08 -4.35
C SER A 159 1.45 15.51 -4.76
N GLN A 160 0.16 15.90 -4.72
CA GLN A 160 -0.33 17.21 -5.17
C GLN A 160 -0.95 18.05 -4.04
N ASP A 161 -0.89 17.60 -2.79
CA ASP A 161 -1.42 18.38 -1.65
C ASP A 161 -0.56 19.59 -1.28
N GLY A 162 0.62 19.74 -1.91
CA GLY A 162 1.52 20.87 -1.69
C GLY A 162 2.27 20.82 -0.36
N ASP A 163 2.18 19.70 0.36
CA ASP A 163 2.88 19.50 1.62
C ASP A 163 4.37 19.17 1.36
N PRO A 164 5.33 19.94 1.93
CA PRO A 164 6.75 19.68 1.76
C PRO A 164 7.25 18.43 2.49
N GLU A 165 6.46 17.82 3.38
CA GLU A 165 6.87 16.62 4.10
C GLU A 165 7.00 15.40 3.16
N PRO A 166 8.02 14.54 3.39
CA PRO A 166 8.28 13.39 2.54
C PRO A 166 7.11 12.40 2.55
N LEU A 167 6.59 12.10 1.37
CA LEU A 167 5.50 11.14 1.18
C LEU A 167 6.06 9.73 0.99
N VAL A 168 5.66 8.79 1.85
CA VAL A 168 5.95 7.36 1.67
C VAL A 168 4.91 6.78 0.72
N SER A 169 5.34 6.44 -0.50
CA SER A 169 4.46 5.92 -1.55
C SER A 169 3.81 4.58 -1.17
N VAL A 170 2.49 4.48 -1.33
CA VAL A 170 1.72 3.24 -1.09
C VAL A 170 1.04 2.79 -2.38
N TYR A 171 0.35 3.70 -3.06
CA TYR A 171 -0.35 3.46 -4.32
C TYR A 171 0.09 4.44 -5.40
N GLN A 172 0.12 3.98 -6.64
CA GLN A 172 0.29 4.85 -7.80
C GLN A 172 -1.02 4.92 -8.56
N VAL A 173 -1.42 6.13 -8.93
CA VAL A 173 -2.59 6.36 -9.78
C VAL A 173 -2.08 6.80 -11.13
N ARG A 174 -2.48 6.11 -12.19
CA ARG A 174 -2.18 6.49 -13.57
C ARG A 174 -3.48 6.52 -14.36
N ASP A 175 -3.78 7.67 -14.94
CA ASP A 175 -4.93 7.87 -15.82
C ASP A 175 -6.24 7.32 -15.24
N GLY A 176 -6.52 7.68 -13.98
CA GLY A 176 -7.77 7.33 -13.30
C GLY A 176 -7.77 5.94 -12.64
N VAL A 177 -6.73 5.15 -12.86
CA VAL A 177 -6.64 3.77 -12.36
C VAL A 177 -5.60 3.69 -11.25
N ILE A 178 -5.99 3.15 -10.10
CA ILE A 178 -5.03 2.76 -9.06
C ILE A 178 -4.26 1.56 -9.57
N LEU A 179 -3.01 1.80 -9.95
CA LEU A 179 -2.00 0.78 -9.98
C LEU A 179 -1.64 0.52 -8.52
N THR A 180 -2.10 -0.61 -7.99
CA THR A 180 -1.48 -1.15 -6.79
C THR A 180 -0.01 -1.28 -7.14
N THR A 181 0.82 -0.36 -6.61
CA THR A 181 2.25 -0.61 -6.59
C THR A 181 2.34 -1.99 -5.99
N SER A 182 3.05 -2.85 -6.69
CA SER A 182 3.42 -4.17 -6.27
C SER A 182 4.33 -4.03 -5.06
N THR A 183 3.84 -3.42 -3.97
CA THR A 183 4.59 -3.12 -2.78
C THR A 183 4.92 -4.48 -2.21
N ASN A 184 6.19 -4.82 -2.36
CA ASN A 184 6.92 -5.56 -1.35
C ASN A 184 6.85 -7.10 -1.40
N ILE A 185 6.80 -7.67 -2.61
CA ILE A 185 7.14 -9.09 -2.83
C ILE A 185 8.53 -9.20 -3.50
N ASP A 186 8.87 -8.25 -4.38
CA ASP A 186 10.11 -8.27 -5.16
C ASP A 186 11.39 -8.12 -4.33
N PHE A 187 11.33 -7.71 -3.06
CA PHE A 187 12.54 -7.46 -2.25
C PHE A 187 12.77 -8.46 -1.13
N SER A 188 11.72 -9.12 -0.65
CA SER A 188 11.90 -10.16 0.36
C SER A 188 12.50 -11.40 -0.30
N GLU A 189 13.68 -11.80 0.17
CA GLU A 189 14.35 -13.00 -0.31
C GLU A 189 13.49 -14.26 -0.12
N ILE A 190 12.62 -14.26 0.90
CA ILE A 190 11.67 -15.35 1.16
C ILE A 190 10.65 -15.45 0.03
N TYR A 191 10.03 -14.34 -0.35
CA TYR A 191 9.06 -14.35 -1.43
C TYR A 191 9.72 -14.64 -2.77
N LYS A 192 10.88 -14.06 -3.06
CA LYS A 192 11.69 -14.39 -4.25
C LYS A 192 12.05 -15.88 -4.33
N ALA A 193 12.37 -16.51 -3.21
CA ALA A 193 12.66 -17.94 -3.15
C ALA A 193 11.42 -18.78 -3.49
N ILE A 194 10.25 -18.40 -2.97
CA ILE A 194 8.97 -19.06 -3.29
C ILE A 194 8.60 -18.84 -4.77
N GLU A 195 8.79 -17.63 -5.30
CA GLU A 195 8.56 -17.30 -6.70
C GLU A 195 9.49 -18.11 -7.61
N GLY A 196 10.79 -18.17 -7.28
CA GLY A 196 11.77 -18.98 -7.97
C GLY A 196 11.37 -20.45 -8.00
N TYR A 197 11.03 -21.02 -6.85
CA TYR A 197 10.56 -22.40 -6.75
C TYR A 197 9.29 -22.64 -7.58
N SER A 198 8.28 -21.77 -7.48
CA SER A 198 7.04 -21.91 -8.25
C SER A 198 7.28 -21.76 -9.75
N ARG A 199 8.21 -20.89 -10.17
CA ARG A 199 8.58 -20.69 -11.57
C ARG A 199 9.28 -21.91 -12.13
N GLU A 200 10.23 -22.48 -11.38
CA GLU A 200 10.97 -23.69 -11.77
C GLU A 200 10.07 -24.92 -11.82
N SER A 201 9.12 -25.04 -10.89
CA SER A 201 8.20 -26.18 -10.83
C SER A 201 7.08 -26.10 -11.86
N ASN A 202 6.40 -24.96 -11.99
CA ASN A 202 5.11 -24.85 -12.69
C ASN A 202 5.06 -23.76 -13.77
N GLY A 203 6.08 -22.89 -13.89
CA GLY A 203 6.05 -21.77 -14.83
C GLY A 203 4.95 -20.74 -14.53
N SER A 204 4.27 -20.27 -15.59
CA SER A 204 3.14 -19.32 -15.50
C SER A 204 1.81 -20.04 -15.75
N TYR A 205 0.85 -19.92 -14.85
CA TYR A 205 -0.45 -20.59 -14.96
C TYR A 205 -1.55 -19.86 -14.19
N VAL A 206 -2.80 -20.06 -14.60
CA VAL A 206 -3.98 -19.58 -13.85
C VAL A 206 -4.41 -20.68 -12.88
N PHE A 207 -4.51 -20.36 -11.59
CA PHE A 207 -4.96 -21.31 -10.57
C PHE A 207 -6.49 -21.38 -10.51
N ASN A 208 -7.15 -20.23 -10.47
CA ASN A 208 -8.60 -20.12 -10.47
C ASN A 208 -9.04 -18.74 -11.01
N GLY A 209 -10.22 -18.66 -11.63
CA GLY A 209 -10.81 -17.43 -12.13
C GLY A 209 -10.14 -16.92 -13.41
N PHE A 210 -9.97 -15.60 -13.53
CA PHE A 210 -9.46 -14.94 -14.75
C PHE A 210 -10.23 -15.30 -16.03
N LEU A 211 -11.54 -15.53 -15.90
CA LEU A 211 -12.41 -15.81 -17.04
C LEU A 211 -12.68 -14.52 -17.81
N ILE A 212 -12.62 -14.61 -19.15
CA ILE A 212 -12.88 -13.48 -20.03
C ILE A 212 -14.33 -13.54 -20.48
N THR A 213 -15.08 -12.49 -20.23
CA THR A 213 -16.46 -12.30 -20.72
C THR A 213 -16.50 -11.11 -21.66
N ALA A 214 -17.05 -11.29 -22.85
CA ALA A 214 -17.28 -10.18 -23.78
C ALA A 214 -18.48 -9.35 -23.30
N LEU A 215 -18.27 -8.05 -23.09
CA LEU A 215 -19.33 -7.09 -22.75
C LEU A 215 -20.03 -6.55 -24.01
N GLY A 216 -19.36 -6.65 -25.16
CA GLY A 216 -19.88 -6.25 -26.47
C GLY A 216 -19.09 -5.10 -27.11
N PRO A 217 -19.47 -4.72 -28.33
CA PRO A 217 -18.83 -3.63 -29.06
C PRO A 217 -19.22 -2.28 -28.44
N LYS A 218 -18.25 -1.39 -28.30
CA LYS A 218 -18.45 0.00 -27.90
C LYS A 218 -18.64 0.91 -29.12
N PRO A 219 -19.27 2.09 -28.95
CA PRO A 219 -19.51 3.03 -30.04
C PRO A 219 -18.24 3.53 -30.74
N ASP A 220 -17.08 3.41 -30.08
CA ASP A 220 -15.76 3.82 -30.57
C ASP A 220 -15.05 2.74 -31.41
N GLY A 221 -15.74 1.64 -31.75
CA GLY A 221 -15.19 0.54 -32.54
C GLY A 221 -14.25 -0.39 -31.76
N LYS A 222 -14.21 -0.27 -30.42
CA LYS A 222 -13.48 -1.20 -29.55
C LYS A 222 -14.38 -2.31 -29.03
N GLN A 223 -13.80 -3.47 -28.78
CA GLN A 223 -14.49 -4.55 -28.08
C GLN A 223 -14.20 -4.45 -26.58
N ALA A 224 -15.25 -4.33 -25.78
CA ALA A 224 -15.13 -4.35 -24.33
C ALA A 224 -15.15 -5.79 -23.80
N PHE A 225 -14.18 -6.11 -22.96
CA PHE A 225 -14.06 -7.38 -22.25
C PHE A 225 -14.04 -7.16 -20.75
N SER A 226 -14.50 -8.13 -19.98
CA SER A 226 -14.37 -8.19 -18.53
C SER A 226 -13.56 -9.42 -18.15
N VAL A 227 -12.55 -9.24 -17.29
CA VAL A 227 -11.80 -10.33 -16.68
C VAL A 227 -12.35 -10.56 -15.27
N SER A 228 -12.78 -11.77 -14.94
CA SER A 228 -13.27 -12.12 -13.60
C SER A 228 -12.17 -12.04 -12.55
N GLU A 229 -12.57 -11.93 -11.28
CA GLU A 229 -11.69 -12.17 -10.13
C GLU A 229 -11.05 -13.55 -10.20
N GLY A 230 -9.88 -13.70 -9.57
CA GLY A 230 -9.11 -14.93 -9.65
C GLY A 230 -7.71 -14.85 -9.03
N THR A 231 -7.00 -15.97 -9.08
CA THR A 231 -5.59 -16.08 -8.71
C THR A 231 -4.82 -16.72 -9.86
N ALA A 232 -3.74 -16.06 -10.27
CA ALA A 232 -2.81 -16.55 -11.29
C ALA A 232 -1.37 -16.46 -10.77
N TYR A 233 -0.51 -17.31 -11.30
CA TYR A 233 0.93 -17.26 -11.08
C TYR A 233 1.59 -16.85 -12.38
N VAL A 234 2.28 -15.72 -12.39
CA VAL A 234 3.00 -15.20 -13.57
C VAL A 234 4.48 -15.18 -13.23
N ASN A 235 5.28 -16.00 -13.92
CA ASN A 235 6.69 -16.24 -13.61
C ASN A 235 6.93 -16.64 -12.15
N GLY A 236 6.04 -17.46 -11.57
CA GLY A 236 6.08 -17.87 -10.17
C GLY A 236 5.51 -16.86 -9.17
N ARG A 237 5.27 -15.62 -9.59
CA ARG A 237 4.65 -14.58 -8.76
C ARG A 237 3.14 -14.76 -8.66
N ARG A 238 2.63 -14.81 -7.43
CA ARG A 238 1.19 -14.87 -7.16
C ARG A 238 0.55 -13.50 -7.41
N ILE A 239 -0.36 -13.45 -8.38
CA ILE A 239 -1.22 -12.32 -8.69
C ILE A 239 -2.64 -12.68 -8.26
N VAL A 240 -3.17 -11.93 -7.30
CA VAL A 240 -4.56 -12.06 -6.87
C VAL A 240 -5.32 -10.85 -7.39
N ARG A 241 -6.44 -11.10 -8.04
CA ARG A 241 -7.40 -10.08 -8.45
C ARG A 241 -8.71 -10.36 -7.72
N ARG A 242 -9.15 -9.43 -6.88
CA ARG A 242 -10.35 -9.59 -6.05
C ARG A 242 -11.64 -9.08 -6.70
N GLN A 243 -11.52 -8.29 -7.78
CA GLN A 243 -12.66 -7.71 -8.48
C GLN A 243 -12.52 -7.88 -10.00
N SER A 244 -13.67 -7.98 -10.68
CA SER A 244 -13.71 -8.01 -12.14
C SER A 244 -13.21 -6.70 -12.75
N PHE A 245 -12.46 -6.77 -13.84
CA PHE A 245 -11.90 -5.59 -14.51
C PHE A 245 -12.35 -5.52 -15.96
N PRO A 246 -13.06 -4.44 -16.35
CA PRO A 246 -13.33 -4.17 -17.74
C PRO A 246 -12.07 -3.62 -18.43
N PHE A 247 -11.80 -4.08 -19.65
CA PHE A 247 -10.75 -3.54 -20.51
C PHE A 247 -11.22 -3.49 -21.94
N ASP A 248 -10.73 -2.50 -22.69
CA ASP A 248 -11.10 -2.28 -24.08
C ASP A 248 -9.94 -2.71 -24.98
N VAL A 249 -10.26 -3.46 -26.03
CA VAL A 249 -9.30 -3.87 -27.05
C VAL A 249 -9.72 -3.28 -28.39
N GLU A 250 -8.75 -2.69 -29.09
CA GLU A 250 -8.94 -2.25 -30.47
C GLU A 250 -9.22 -3.46 -31.36
N GLU A 251 -10.42 -3.51 -31.96
CA GLU A 251 -10.76 -4.57 -32.89
C GLU A 251 -10.06 -4.29 -34.23
N LYS A 252 -9.17 -5.19 -34.64
CA LYS A 252 -8.53 -5.16 -35.97
C LYS A 252 -9.06 -6.33 -36.80
N PRO A 253 -10.30 -6.22 -37.32
CA PRO A 253 -10.87 -7.30 -38.11
C PRO A 253 -10.10 -7.43 -39.43
N ASP A 254 -9.81 -8.67 -39.82
CA ASP A 254 -9.28 -8.96 -41.15
C ASP A 254 -10.43 -8.91 -42.15
N LEU A 255 -10.60 -7.75 -42.79
CA LEU A 255 -11.67 -7.50 -43.75
C LEU A 255 -11.26 -8.01 -45.13
N ARG A 256 -12.15 -8.76 -45.77
CA ARG A 256 -12.01 -9.18 -47.16
C ARG A 256 -13.24 -8.77 -47.95
N ASN A 257 -13.04 -8.20 -49.13
CA ASN A 257 -14.14 -7.94 -50.03
C ASN A 257 -14.80 -9.25 -50.47
N VAL A 258 -16.13 -9.23 -50.46
CA VAL A 258 -17.00 -10.28 -50.99
C VAL A 258 -17.94 -9.60 -51.96
N ASP A 259 -17.74 -9.81 -53.27
CA ASP A 259 -18.47 -9.09 -54.32
C ASP A 259 -19.96 -9.50 -54.39
N ALA A 260 -20.28 -10.74 -54.03
CA ALA A 260 -21.66 -11.21 -53.96
C ALA A 260 -21.82 -12.41 -53.01
N GLU A 261 -22.83 -12.36 -52.15
CA GLU A 261 -23.37 -13.50 -51.41
C GLU A 261 -24.85 -13.68 -51.81
N PRO A 262 -25.15 -14.47 -52.86
CA PRO A 262 -26.51 -14.59 -53.35
C PRO A 262 -27.36 -15.41 -52.37
N HIS A 263 -28.41 -14.79 -51.83
CA HIS A 263 -29.42 -15.47 -51.03
C HIS A 263 -30.76 -15.53 -51.79
N PRO A 264 -31.20 -16.71 -52.24
CA PRO A 264 -32.45 -16.84 -52.97
C PRO A 264 -33.65 -16.59 -52.03
N PHE A 265 -34.47 -15.60 -52.37
CA PHE A 265 -35.75 -15.35 -51.72
C PHE A 265 -36.77 -16.39 -52.19
N THR A 266 -37.43 -17.09 -51.25
CA THR A 266 -38.52 -18.02 -51.56
C THR A 266 -39.78 -17.56 -50.83
N GLU A 267 -40.85 -17.30 -51.58
CA GLU A 267 -42.15 -16.73 -51.15
C GLU A 267 -42.96 -17.59 -50.15
N ALA A 268 -42.38 -18.64 -49.56
CA ALA A 268 -43.13 -19.56 -48.69
C ALA A 268 -43.53 -18.96 -47.33
N THR A 269 -43.02 -17.77 -46.96
CA THR A 269 -43.45 -17.06 -45.74
C THR A 269 -43.31 -15.55 -45.97
N GLY A 270 -44.44 -14.84 -45.90
CA GLY A 270 -44.57 -13.44 -46.31
C GLY A 270 -43.58 -12.48 -45.65
N GLY A 271 -42.85 -11.76 -46.49
CA GLY A 271 -42.46 -10.36 -46.28
C GLY A 271 -41.15 -10.09 -45.53
N THR A 272 -40.56 -11.04 -44.80
CA THR A 272 -39.29 -10.79 -44.08
C THR A 272 -38.45 -12.06 -44.00
N GLN A 273 -37.22 -12.02 -44.54
CA GLN A 273 -36.27 -13.12 -44.50
C GLN A 273 -35.02 -12.71 -43.72
N THR A 274 -34.72 -13.42 -42.64
CA THR A 274 -33.44 -13.29 -41.93
C THR A 274 -32.41 -14.17 -42.62
N PHE A 275 -31.35 -13.58 -43.15
CA PHE A 275 -30.25 -14.32 -43.77
C PHE A 275 -29.12 -14.48 -42.77
N LYS A 276 -28.55 -15.69 -42.72
CA LYS A 276 -27.30 -15.92 -42.01
C LYS A 276 -26.16 -15.71 -43.02
N VAL A 277 -25.43 -14.63 -42.84
CA VAL A 277 -24.25 -14.31 -43.65
C VAL A 277 -23.16 -15.34 -43.43
N SER A 278 -22.44 -15.70 -44.48
CA SER A 278 -21.35 -16.66 -44.44
C SER A 278 -20.13 -16.14 -43.69
N LYS A 279 -19.97 -14.81 -43.66
CA LYS A 279 -18.88 -14.10 -43.00
C LYS A 279 -19.41 -12.91 -42.20
N ALA A 280 -18.87 -12.75 -41.00
CA ALA A 280 -19.08 -11.60 -40.14
C ALA A 280 -17.71 -11.24 -39.52
N PRO A 281 -17.46 -9.99 -39.09
CA PRO A 281 -18.36 -8.83 -39.16
C PRO A 281 -18.49 -8.23 -40.57
N ILE A 282 -19.59 -7.52 -40.82
CA ILE A 282 -19.83 -6.73 -42.04
C ILE A 282 -19.72 -5.27 -41.65
N SER A 283 -18.87 -4.52 -42.36
CA SER A 283 -18.73 -3.07 -42.22
C SER A 283 -19.57 -2.34 -43.27
#